data_AF-A0A7J5BN21-F1
#
_entry.id   AF-A0A7J5BN21-F1
#
_cell.length_a   1.000
_cell.length_b   1.000
_cell.length_c   1.000
_cell.angle_alpha   90.00
_cell.angle_beta   90.00
_cell.angle_gamma   90.00
#
_symmetry.space_group_name_H-M   'P 1'
#
loop_
_entity.id
_entity.type
_entity.pdbx_description
1 polymer ?
#
loop_
_entity_poly.entity_id
_entity_poly.type
_entity_poly.pdbx_seq_one_letter_code
_entity_poly.pdbx_strand_id
1 'polypeptide(L)'
;MVKVHAVPPATFDVRGRDDVRPFRDPVWRVFRTAGRHPVRWNELRRFGPLPGMRFDPHPPPARLHRDIGVLYAATRPVTALAEVFESTRVIDRRAGGATIASWTPTRTLELLDLTSNWPVRNGAAASLQMMDEKSVTQAWAQRIFEQLGHSVDGLHHLSSVTNEPVVTLFPRVEAVHAFPVRPDFVTMLDAPAADVLVAQAVARLGYGVV
;
A
#
# COMPACT_ATOMS: atom_id res chain seq x y z
N MET A 1 -18.22 -18.29 -20.47
CA MET A 1 -18.36 -16.83 -20.65
C MET A 1 -17.22 -16.18 -19.87
N VAL A 2 -16.23 -15.59 -20.55
CA VAL A 2 -15.09 -14.93 -19.87
C VAL A 2 -15.57 -13.58 -19.35
N LYS A 3 -15.48 -13.36 -18.04
CA LYS A 3 -15.85 -12.10 -17.42
C LYS A 3 -14.75 -11.08 -17.75
N VAL A 4 -15.01 -10.21 -18.73
CA VAL A 4 -14.10 -9.10 -19.06
C VAL A 4 -14.11 -8.12 -17.88
N HIS A 5 -12.92 -7.83 -17.33
CA HIS A 5 -12.80 -6.83 -16.28
C HIS A 5 -13.03 -5.43 -16.84
N ALA A 6 -13.81 -4.63 -16.14
CA ALA A 6 -14.12 -3.28 -16.56
C ALA A 6 -12.86 -2.40 -16.53
N VAL A 7 -12.69 -1.63 -17.60
CA VAL A 7 -11.65 -0.60 -17.73
C VAL A 7 -12.09 0.64 -16.96
N PRO A 8 -11.19 1.36 -16.27
CA PRO A 8 -11.54 2.58 -15.57
C PRO A 8 -12.13 3.64 -16.52
N PRO A 9 -13.21 4.33 -16.13
CA PRO A 9 -13.88 5.33 -16.97
C PRO A 9 -13.00 6.57 -17.23
N ALA A 10 -13.47 7.41 -18.15
CA ALA A 10 -12.84 8.68 -18.46
C ALA A 10 -12.97 9.72 -17.33
N THR A 11 -14.04 9.64 -16.52
CA THR A 11 -14.31 10.55 -15.40
C THR A 11 -14.86 9.75 -14.23
N PHE A 12 -14.40 10.03 -13.02
CA PHE A 12 -14.95 9.44 -11.79
C PHE A 12 -16.04 10.30 -11.15
N ASP A 13 -17.13 9.67 -10.73
CA ASP A 13 -18.12 10.24 -9.80
C ASP A 13 -17.63 10.01 -8.35
N VAL A 14 -17.31 11.09 -7.64
CA VAL A 14 -16.83 11.08 -6.24
C VAL A 14 -17.76 11.95 -5.38
N ARG A 15 -18.41 11.34 -4.40
CA ARG A 15 -19.38 11.92 -3.46
C ARG A 15 -18.74 12.21 -2.10
N GLY A 16 -17.65 12.98 -2.11
CA GLY A 16 -17.00 13.48 -0.90
C GLY A 16 -16.81 12.40 0.16
N ARG A 17 -17.40 12.60 1.35
CA ARG A 17 -17.22 11.73 2.53
C ARG A 17 -17.79 10.31 2.40
N ASP A 18 -18.67 10.04 1.43
CA ASP A 18 -19.19 8.70 1.19
C ASP A 18 -18.15 7.78 0.54
N ASP A 19 -17.20 8.36 -0.21
CA ASP A 19 -16.18 7.61 -0.95
C ASP A 19 -14.76 7.96 -0.52
N VAL A 20 -14.56 9.07 0.19
CA VAL A 20 -13.26 9.53 0.68
C VAL A 20 -13.25 9.48 2.20
N ARG A 21 -12.43 8.57 2.72
CA ARG A 21 -12.32 8.27 4.13
C ARG A 21 -11.21 9.12 4.78
N PRO A 22 -11.52 9.91 5.82
CA PRO A 22 -10.49 10.52 6.65
C PRO A 22 -9.75 9.42 7.43
N PHE A 23 -8.42 9.46 7.43
CA PHE A 23 -7.58 8.47 8.10
C PHE A 23 -6.47 9.17 8.89
N ARG A 24 -6.30 8.78 10.16
CA ARG A 24 -5.28 9.36 11.06
C ARG A 24 -4.62 8.35 11.99
N ASP A 25 -4.88 7.06 11.77
CA ASP A 25 -4.37 6.00 12.63
C ASP A 25 -2.91 5.67 12.26
N PRO A 26 -2.14 5.02 13.15
CA PRO A 26 -0.80 4.55 12.82
C PRO A 26 -0.83 3.55 11.66
N VAL A 27 0.19 3.61 10.81
CA VAL A 27 0.43 2.65 9.73
C VAL A 27 1.79 2.00 9.88
N TRP A 28 1.93 0.81 9.32
CA TRP A 28 3.09 -0.07 9.43
C TRP A 28 3.65 -0.40 8.05
N ARG A 29 4.96 -0.35 7.90
CA ARG A 29 5.64 -0.78 6.67
C ARG A 29 6.85 -1.60 6.99
N VAL A 30 7.00 -2.70 6.25
CA VAL A 30 8.24 -3.45 6.18
C VAL A 30 8.98 -3.00 4.92
N PHE A 31 10.27 -2.71 5.06
CA PHE A 31 11.12 -2.22 3.99
C PHE A 31 12.55 -2.73 4.17
N ARG A 32 13.36 -2.62 3.11
CA ARG A 32 14.76 -3.05 3.12
C ARG A 32 15.66 -1.82 3.20
N THR A 33 16.60 -1.83 4.14
CA THR A 33 17.61 -0.77 4.32
C THR A 33 18.93 -1.09 3.62
N ALA A 34 19.09 -2.31 3.10
CA ALA A 34 20.26 -2.76 2.35
C ALA A 34 19.86 -3.57 1.09
N GLY A 35 20.84 -3.83 0.22
CA GLY A 35 20.65 -4.57 -1.03
C GLY A 35 20.53 -3.63 -2.25
N ARG A 36 19.88 -4.12 -3.31
CA ARG A 36 19.87 -3.45 -4.63
C ARG A 36 19.10 -2.12 -4.65
N HIS A 37 18.04 -2.02 -3.84
CA HIS A 37 17.13 -0.87 -3.82
C HIS A 37 16.69 -0.56 -2.38
N PRO A 38 17.61 -0.05 -1.53
CA PRO A 38 17.26 0.37 -0.19
C PRO A 38 16.33 1.58 -0.25
N VAL A 39 15.38 1.66 0.68
CA VAL A 39 14.42 2.79 0.76
C VAL A 39 14.26 3.24 2.20
N ARG A 40 13.88 4.50 2.41
CA ARG A 40 13.49 5.00 3.74
C ARG A 40 12.05 4.61 4.06
N TRP A 41 11.71 4.59 5.35
CA TRP A 41 10.36 4.26 5.83
C TRP A 41 9.28 5.20 5.24
N ASN A 42 9.61 6.47 5.01
CA ASN A 42 8.74 7.51 4.44
C ASN A 42 8.99 7.79 2.96
N GLU A 43 9.75 6.96 2.26
CA GLU A 43 10.07 7.20 0.84
C GLU A 43 9.08 6.49 -0.07
N LEU A 44 8.42 7.26 -0.93
CA LEU A 44 7.58 6.75 -2.01
C LEU A 44 8.46 6.25 -3.16
N ARG A 45 8.22 5.01 -3.61
CA ARG A 45 8.90 4.42 -4.76
C ARG A 45 8.52 5.16 -6.03
N ARG A 46 9.54 5.62 -6.78
CA ARG A 46 9.44 6.37 -8.05
C ARG A 46 9.67 5.56 -9.32
N PHE A 47 10.04 4.28 -9.20
CA PHE A 47 10.25 3.39 -10.33
C PHE A 47 9.09 2.42 -10.44
N GLY A 48 8.40 2.34 -11.58
CA GLY A 48 7.27 1.44 -11.79
C GLY A 48 6.70 1.54 -13.20
N PRO A 49 5.62 0.80 -13.52
CA PRO A 49 4.91 -0.10 -12.61
C PRO A 49 5.67 -1.40 -12.36
N LEU A 50 5.58 -1.94 -11.14
CA LEU A 50 6.15 -3.25 -10.82
C LEU A 50 5.11 -4.36 -11.00
N PRO A 51 5.41 -5.46 -11.72
CA PRO A 51 4.41 -6.47 -12.09
C PRO A 51 3.77 -7.19 -10.88
N GLY A 52 4.46 -7.25 -9.75
CA GLY A 52 3.95 -7.87 -8.52
C GLY A 52 3.14 -6.94 -7.61
N MET A 53 2.98 -5.65 -7.96
CA MET A 53 2.37 -4.67 -7.06
C MET A 53 0.95 -4.32 -7.50
N ARG A 54 -0.04 -4.58 -6.64
CA ARG A 54 -1.40 -4.10 -6.84
C ARG A 54 -1.45 -2.58 -6.66
N PHE A 55 -2.35 -1.93 -7.40
CA PHE A 55 -2.59 -0.49 -7.30
C PHE A 55 -1.33 0.38 -7.47
N ASP A 56 -0.40 -0.04 -8.32
CA ASP A 56 0.74 0.79 -8.71
C ASP A 56 0.28 1.87 -9.72
N PRO A 57 0.43 3.17 -9.43
CA PRO A 57 -0.08 4.23 -10.30
C PRO A 57 0.84 4.57 -11.48
N HIS A 58 2.03 3.96 -11.58
CA HIS A 58 2.96 4.28 -12.65
C HIS A 58 2.45 3.75 -14.01
N PRO A 59 2.54 4.54 -15.09
CA PRO A 59 2.15 4.09 -16.41
C PRO A 59 3.20 3.13 -16.99
N PRO A 60 2.80 2.10 -17.76
CA PRO A 60 3.75 1.28 -18.50
C PRO A 60 4.45 2.07 -19.62
N PRO A 61 5.67 1.68 -20.04
CA PRO A 61 6.50 0.61 -19.49
C PRO A 61 7.21 1.01 -18.20
N ALA A 62 7.76 0.01 -17.48
CA ALA A 62 8.45 0.24 -16.21
C ALA A 62 9.69 1.15 -16.37
N ARG A 63 9.68 2.30 -15.69
CA ARG A 63 10.79 3.26 -15.69
C ARG A 63 10.75 4.15 -14.43
N LEU A 64 11.74 5.03 -14.32
CA LEU A 64 11.74 6.08 -13.30
C LEU A 64 10.79 7.22 -13.69
N HIS A 65 9.93 7.62 -12.75
CA HIS A 65 9.03 8.76 -12.86
C HIS A 65 9.34 9.76 -11.74
N ARG A 66 9.52 11.05 -12.06
CA ARG A 66 9.82 12.05 -11.02
C ARG A 66 8.58 12.39 -10.19
N ASP A 67 7.44 12.56 -10.87
CA ASP A 67 6.21 13.10 -10.27
C ASP A 67 5.21 12.03 -9.84
N ILE A 68 5.50 10.75 -10.13
CA ILE A 68 4.65 9.62 -9.75
C ILE A 68 5.40 8.80 -8.71
N GLY A 69 4.80 8.64 -7.55
CA GLY A 69 5.35 7.87 -6.44
C GLY A 69 4.29 7.06 -5.74
N VAL A 70 4.70 5.94 -5.15
CA VAL A 70 3.78 5.07 -4.41
C VAL A 70 4.44 4.51 -3.16
N LEU A 71 3.69 4.48 -2.05
CA LEU A 71 4.08 3.83 -0.80
C LEU A 71 2.93 2.93 -0.34
N TYR A 72 3.27 1.70 0.05
CA TYR A 72 2.32 0.76 0.64
C TYR A 72 2.58 0.67 2.14
N ALA A 73 1.51 0.75 2.93
CA ALA A 73 1.55 0.53 4.36
C ALA A 73 0.29 -0.22 4.82
N ALA A 74 0.40 -0.98 5.89
CA ALA A 74 -0.72 -1.68 6.50
C ALA A 74 -1.20 -0.96 7.77
N THR A 75 -2.45 -1.16 8.16
CA THR A 75 -2.96 -0.63 9.45
C THR A 75 -2.52 -1.47 10.66
N ARG A 76 -1.97 -2.66 10.42
CA ARG A 76 -1.51 -3.60 11.46
C ARG A 76 -0.12 -4.15 11.13
N PRO A 77 0.73 -4.40 12.14
CA PRO A 77 2.08 -4.92 11.93
C PRO A 77 2.09 -6.32 11.30
N VAL A 78 1.18 -7.21 11.73
CA VAL A 78 1.06 -8.57 11.16
C VAL A 78 0.69 -8.52 9.68
N THR A 79 -0.18 -7.59 9.28
CA THR A 79 -0.53 -7.39 7.86
C THR A 79 0.64 -6.85 7.05
N ALA A 80 1.46 -5.94 7.61
CA ALA A 80 2.66 -5.47 6.93
C ALA A 80 3.67 -6.60 6.69
N LEU A 81 3.84 -7.49 7.67
CA LEU A 81 4.67 -8.70 7.53
C LEU A 81 4.07 -9.68 6.51
N ALA A 82 2.75 -9.89 6.56
CA ALA A 82 2.05 -10.78 5.64
C ALA A 82 2.23 -10.35 4.18
N GLU A 83 2.03 -9.07 3.87
CA GLU A 83 2.14 -8.54 2.50
C GLU A 83 3.57 -8.64 1.95
N VAL A 84 4.60 -8.38 2.78
CA VAL A 84 5.99 -8.45 2.31
C VAL A 84 6.49 -9.87 2.10
N PHE A 85 6.03 -10.82 2.94
CA PHE A 85 6.48 -12.21 2.90
C PHE A 85 5.42 -13.17 2.30
N GLU A 86 4.41 -12.64 1.61
CA GLU A 86 3.30 -13.43 1.04
C GLU A 86 3.81 -14.55 0.13
N SER A 87 4.75 -14.22 -0.76
CA SER A 87 5.25 -15.13 -1.79
C SER A 87 6.11 -16.26 -1.23
N THR A 88 6.88 -15.99 -0.17
CA THR A 88 7.78 -16.98 0.45
C THR A 88 7.11 -17.74 1.57
N ARG A 89 6.06 -17.18 2.20
CA ARG A 89 5.46 -17.67 3.45
C ARG A 89 6.49 -17.85 4.58
N VAL A 90 7.62 -17.15 4.49
CA VAL A 90 8.75 -17.19 5.43
C VAL A 90 9.21 -15.77 5.69
N ILE A 91 9.20 -15.37 6.97
CA ILE A 91 9.74 -14.10 7.45
C ILE A 91 11.26 -14.25 7.55
N ASP A 92 11.98 -13.86 6.50
CA ASP A 92 13.44 -13.73 6.53
C ASP A 92 13.82 -12.41 7.20
N ARG A 93 14.27 -12.50 8.44
CA ARG A 93 14.55 -11.36 9.32
C ARG A 93 15.82 -10.60 8.91
N ARG A 94 16.72 -11.25 8.16
CA ARG A 94 18.05 -10.75 7.84
C ARG A 94 18.16 -10.25 6.39
N ALA A 95 17.29 -10.71 5.48
CA ALA A 95 17.31 -10.37 4.08
C ALA A 95 17.25 -8.86 3.80
N GLY A 96 18.38 -8.30 3.34
CA GLY A 96 18.46 -6.90 2.89
C GLY A 96 18.22 -5.88 4.01
N GLY A 97 18.55 -6.22 5.26
CA GLY A 97 18.28 -5.34 6.40
C GLY A 97 16.77 -5.10 6.58
N ALA A 98 15.97 -6.16 6.49
CA ALA A 98 14.52 -6.08 6.64
C ALA A 98 14.17 -5.34 7.93
N THR A 99 13.42 -4.26 7.80
CA THR A 99 13.13 -3.31 8.87
C THR A 99 11.63 -3.05 8.88
N ILE A 100 11.04 -3.01 10.07
CA ILE A 100 9.64 -2.62 10.25
C ILE A 100 9.58 -1.27 10.94
N ALA A 101 8.73 -0.38 10.45
CA ALA A 101 8.43 0.90 11.08
C ALA A 101 6.93 1.11 11.23
N SER A 102 6.55 1.85 12.28
CA SER A 102 5.22 2.41 12.48
C SER A 102 5.29 3.93 12.51
N TRP A 103 4.31 4.60 11.93
CA TRP A 103 4.15 6.05 12.05
C TRP A 103 2.69 6.48 11.96
N THR A 104 2.36 7.55 12.67
CA THR A 104 1.10 8.27 12.56
C THR A 104 1.23 9.47 11.63
N PRO A 105 0.32 9.66 10.66
CA PRO A 105 0.30 10.86 9.83
C PRO A 105 0.20 12.15 10.66
N THR A 106 0.93 13.20 10.28
CA THR A 106 0.91 14.51 10.99
C THR A 106 -0.36 15.31 10.77
N ARG A 107 -1.19 14.89 9.80
CA ARG A 107 -2.51 15.41 9.49
C ARG A 107 -3.42 14.27 9.06
N THR A 108 -4.73 14.51 9.08
CA THR A 108 -5.69 13.58 8.48
C THR A 108 -5.36 13.39 6.99
N LEU A 109 -5.27 12.12 6.59
CA LEU A 109 -5.19 11.70 5.19
C LEU A 109 -6.59 11.57 4.62
N GLU A 110 -6.75 11.96 3.36
CA GLU A 110 -7.98 11.79 2.59
C GLU A 110 -7.79 10.61 1.63
N LEU A 111 -8.32 9.43 1.98
CA LEU A 111 -8.09 8.20 1.22
C LEU A 111 -9.35 7.81 0.43
N LEU A 112 -9.21 7.57 -0.87
CA LEU A 112 -10.30 7.00 -1.66
C LEU A 112 -10.60 5.58 -1.18
N ASP A 113 -11.82 5.33 -0.73
CA ASP A 113 -12.23 4.08 -0.12
C ASP A 113 -12.71 3.07 -1.17
N LEU A 114 -11.83 2.15 -1.54
CA LEU A 114 -12.15 1.06 -2.47
C LEU A 114 -12.99 -0.05 -1.82
N THR A 115 -13.25 0.04 -0.51
CA THR A 115 -14.17 -0.85 0.22
C THR A 115 -15.62 -0.35 0.18
N SER A 116 -15.84 0.90 -0.23
CA SER A 116 -17.15 1.53 -0.39
C SER A 116 -17.86 1.09 -1.67
N ASN A 117 -19.01 1.71 -1.97
CA ASN A 117 -19.71 1.53 -3.25
C ASN A 117 -19.09 2.33 -4.41
N TRP A 118 -18.07 3.16 -4.15
CA TRP A 118 -17.40 3.97 -5.18
C TRP A 118 -16.92 3.16 -6.38
N PRO A 119 -16.26 1.99 -6.22
CA PRO A 119 -15.80 1.22 -7.38
C PRO A 119 -16.97 0.79 -8.27
N VAL A 120 -18.06 0.28 -7.68
CA VAL A 120 -19.25 -0.18 -8.42
C VAL A 120 -19.92 0.96 -9.16
N ARG A 121 -20.08 2.11 -8.51
CA ARG A 121 -20.69 3.30 -9.12
C ARG A 121 -19.88 3.82 -10.31
N ASN A 122 -18.58 3.61 -10.31
CA ASN A 122 -17.66 3.97 -11.39
C ASN A 122 -17.41 2.83 -12.39
N GLY A 123 -18.20 1.75 -12.34
CA GLY A 123 -18.16 0.66 -13.31
C GLY A 123 -17.16 -0.46 -13.00
N ALA A 124 -16.45 -0.41 -11.87
CA ALA A 124 -15.63 -1.52 -11.42
C ALA A 124 -16.47 -2.64 -10.79
N ALA A 125 -15.87 -3.81 -10.59
CA ALA A 125 -16.44 -4.82 -9.70
C ALA A 125 -16.25 -4.43 -8.23
N ALA A 126 -17.18 -4.80 -7.35
CA ALA A 126 -17.05 -4.61 -5.89
C ALA A 126 -15.79 -5.30 -5.31
N SER A 127 -15.31 -6.34 -5.99
CA SER A 127 -14.11 -7.08 -5.63
C SER A 127 -12.79 -6.43 -6.10
N LEU A 128 -12.81 -5.21 -6.66
CA LEU A 128 -11.60 -4.53 -7.17
C LEU A 128 -10.47 -4.52 -6.13
N GLN A 129 -10.80 -4.21 -4.88
CA GLN A 129 -9.91 -4.21 -3.72
C GLN A 129 -9.20 -5.55 -3.42
N MET A 130 -9.78 -6.68 -3.86
CA MET A 130 -9.25 -8.04 -3.67
C MET A 130 -8.76 -8.68 -4.97
N MET A 131 -8.79 -7.95 -6.08
CA MET A 131 -8.45 -8.51 -7.38
C MET A 131 -6.96 -8.84 -7.47
N ASP A 132 -6.66 -10.06 -7.93
CA ASP A 132 -5.28 -10.51 -8.11
C ASP A 132 -4.69 -10.08 -9.46
N GLU A 133 -5.51 -9.71 -10.44
CA GLU A 133 -5.03 -9.25 -11.75
C GLU A 133 -4.37 -7.87 -11.65
N LYS A 134 -3.02 -7.86 -11.59
CA LYS A 134 -2.22 -6.64 -11.37
C LYS A 134 -2.38 -5.63 -12.50
N SER A 135 -2.44 -6.07 -13.76
CA SER A 135 -2.72 -5.19 -14.91
C SER A 135 -3.98 -4.36 -14.72
N VAL A 136 -5.07 -4.97 -14.22
CA VAL A 136 -6.33 -4.28 -13.97
C VAL A 136 -6.19 -3.32 -12.78
N THR A 137 -5.70 -3.78 -11.63
CA THR A 137 -5.57 -2.91 -10.45
C THR A 137 -4.62 -1.74 -10.68
N GLN A 138 -3.57 -1.93 -11.49
CA GLN A 138 -2.64 -0.88 -11.92
C GLN A 138 -3.28 0.11 -12.87
N ALA A 139 -4.04 -0.36 -13.88
CA ALA A 139 -4.78 0.54 -14.76
C ALA A 139 -5.78 1.42 -13.98
N TRP A 140 -6.46 0.83 -12.99
CA TRP A 140 -7.33 1.58 -12.08
C TRP A 140 -6.55 2.59 -11.22
N ALA A 141 -5.44 2.19 -10.59
CA ALA A 141 -4.64 3.10 -9.77
C ALA A 141 -4.00 4.23 -10.58
N GLN A 142 -3.51 3.95 -11.79
CA GLN A 142 -3.01 4.96 -12.71
C GLN A 142 -4.10 6.00 -13.00
N ARG A 143 -5.29 5.55 -13.41
CA ARG A 143 -6.38 6.47 -13.75
C ARG A 143 -6.89 7.25 -12.52
N ILE A 144 -6.95 6.62 -11.36
CA ILE A 144 -7.28 7.29 -10.09
C ILE A 144 -6.24 8.36 -9.77
N PHE A 145 -4.96 8.04 -9.88
CA PHE A 145 -3.89 9.00 -9.63
C PHE A 145 -3.93 10.18 -10.62
N GLU A 146 -4.14 9.92 -11.91
CA GLU A 146 -4.27 10.95 -12.95
C GLU A 146 -5.38 11.97 -12.65
N GLN A 147 -6.54 11.52 -12.15
CA GLN A 147 -7.70 12.40 -11.92
C GLN A 147 -7.77 12.97 -10.50
N LEU A 148 -7.40 12.17 -9.51
CA LEU A 148 -7.65 12.46 -8.09
C LEU A 148 -6.36 12.60 -7.28
N GLY A 149 -5.17 12.33 -7.85
CA GLY A 149 -3.90 12.38 -7.12
C GLY A 149 -3.53 13.74 -6.53
N HIS A 150 -4.25 14.80 -6.91
CA HIS A 150 -4.13 16.13 -6.30
C HIS A 150 -5.16 16.40 -5.20
N SER A 151 -6.25 15.62 -5.11
CA SER A 151 -7.30 15.79 -4.10
C SER A 151 -7.29 14.72 -3.01
N VAL A 152 -6.82 13.50 -3.31
CA VAL A 152 -6.67 12.41 -2.35
C VAL A 152 -5.20 12.11 -2.06
N ASP A 153 -4.94 11.64 -0.84
CA ASP A 153 -3.61 11.23 -0.38
C ASP A 153 -3.26 9.80 -0.79
N GLY A 154 -4.25 9.02 -1.23
CA GLY A 154 -4.06 7.62 -1.55
C GLY A 154 -5.36 6.84 -1.62
N LEU A 155 -5.22 5.53 -1.47
CA LEU A 155 -6.29 4.54 -1.52
C LEU A 155 -6.38 3.82 -0.17
N HIS A 156 -7.59 3.56 0.28
CA HIS A 156 -7.91 2.63 1.35
C HIS A 156 -8.51 1.36 0.74
N HIS A 157 -7.87 0.20 0.97
CA HIS A 157 -8.31 -1.08 0.43
C HIS A 157 -7.92 -2.23 1.36
N LEU A 158 -8.25 -3.46 0.97
CA LEU A 158 -7.97 -4.64 1.77
C LEU A 158 -6.74 -5.41 1.28
N SER A 159 -6.05 -6.00 2.25
CA SER A 159 -5.04 -7.02 2.04
C SER A 159 -5.70 -8.28 1.48
N SER A 160 -5.19 -8.80 0.35
CA SER A 160 -5.63 -10.08 -0.20
C SER A 160 -5.17 -11.27 0.66
N VAL A 161 -4.23 -11.04 1.57
CA VAL A 161 -3.64 -12.06 2.44
C VAL A 161 -4.38 -12.15 3.78
N THR A 162 -4.69 -11.01 4.38
CA THR A 162 -5.20 -10.94 5.76
C THR A 162 -6.62 -10.41 5.88
N ASN A 163 -7.21 -9.88 4.80
CA ASN A 163 -8.50 -9.19 4.81
C ASN A 163 -8.54 -7.97 5.77
N GLU A 164 -7.38 -7.46 6.16
CA GLU A 164 -7.23 -6.27 6.99
C GLU A 164 -6.97 -5.03 6.11
N PRO A 165 -7.31 -3.81 6.60
CA PRO A 165 -7.07 -2.60 5.85
C PRO A 165 -5.59 -2.31 5.60
N VAL A 166 -5.30 -1.90 4.37
CA VAL A 166 -4.01 -1.39 3.91
C VAL A 166 -4.23 -0.09 3.14
N VAL A 167 -3.18 0.71 3.06
CA VAL A 167 -3.20 2.00 2.37
C VAL A 167 -2.12 2.04 1.29
N THR A 168 -2.48 2.62 0.16
CA THR A 168 -1.56 2.97 -0.93
C THR A 168 -1.48 4.48 -1.02
N LEU A 169 -0.35 5.09 -0.67
CA LEU A 169 -0.18 6.54 -0.62
C LEU A 169 0.43 7.09 -1.92
N PHE A 170 -0.06 8.26 -2.33
CA PHE A 170 0.35 9.02 -3.51
C PHE A 170 1.16 10.28 -3.12
N PRO A 171 1.87 10.94 -4.07
CA PRO A 171 2.78 12.06 -3.80
C PRO A 171 2.19 13.26 -3.05
N ARG A 172 0.86 13.41 -2.98
CA ARG A 172 0.21 14.45 -2.17
C ARG A 172 0.64 14.42 -0.70
N VAL A 173 0.96 13.25 -0.14
CA VAL A 173 1.46 13.13 1.24
C VAL A 173 2.83 13.78 1.46
N GLU A 174 3.61 13.95 0.39
CA GLU A 174 4.88 14.70 0.41
C GLU A 174 4.64 16.19 0.13
N ALA A 175 3.79 16.53 -0.85
CA ALA A 175 3.48 17.91 -1.24
C ALA A 175 2.75 18.69 -0.12
N VAL A 176 1.85 18.01 0.58
CA VAL A 176 1.20 18.51 1.80
C VAL A 176 1.66 17.60 2.92
N HIS A 177 2.84 17.89 3.47
CA HIS A 177 3.56 17.06 4.44
C HIS A 177 2.66 16.31 5.43
N ALA A 178 2.58 14.99 5.25
CA ALA A 178 1.84 14.10 6.15
C ALA A 178 2.76 13.11 6.90
N PHE A 179 4.04 13.01 6.51
CA PHE A 179 5.01 12.20 7.25
C PHE A 179 5.54 12.95 8.47
N PRO A 180 5.62 12.30 9.65
CA PRO A 180 6.31 12.87 10.79
C PRO A 180 7.83 12.95 10.54
N VAL A 181 8.50 13.78 11.34
CA VAL A 181 9.98 13.94 11.26
C VAL A 181 10.70 12.63 11.61
N ARG A 182 10.12 11.84 12.52
CA ARG A 182 10.61 10.52 12.94
C ARG A 182 9.42 9.54 13.02
N PRO A 183 9.63 8.24 12.78
CA PRO A 183 8.61 7.23 13.01
C PRO A 183 8.35 7.07 14.52
N ASP A 184 7.17 6.57 14.87
CA ASP A 184 6.81 6.26 16.26
C ASP A 184 7.55 5.01 16.76
N PHE A 185 7.84 4.09 15.82
CA PHE A 185 8.59 2.87 16.07
C PHE A 185 9.39 2.50 14.82
N VAL A 186 10.62 2.03 15.01
CA VAL A 186 11.42 1.43 13.94
C VAL A 186 12.40 0.42 14.54
N THR A 187 12.48 -0.76 13.93
CA THR A 187 13.48 -1.76 14.30
C THR A 187 13.82 -2.64 13.10
N MET A 188 15.06 -3.10 13.02
CA MET A 188 15.38 -4.23 12.14
C MET A 188 14.63 -5.46 12.62
N LEU A 189 14.22 -6.31 11.68
CA LEU A 189 13.47 -7.53 11.99
C LEU A 189 14.33 -8.53 12.74
N ASP A 190 15.65 -8.56 12.61
CA ASP A 190 16.55 -9.44 13.35
C ASP A 190 16.88 -8.96 14.78
N ALA A 191 16.47 -7.75 15.15
CA ALA A 191 16.67 -7.23 16.49
C ALA A 191 15.60 -7.76 17.49
N PRO A 192 15.92 -7.88 18.79
CA PRO A 192 14.97 -8.37 19.80
C PRO A 192 13.67 -7.57 19.89
N ALA A 193 13.71 -6.28 19.59
CA ALA A 193 12.52 -5.41 19.59
C ALA A 193 11.44 -5.84 18.57
N ALA A 194 11.79 -6.67 17.58
CA ALA A 194 10.85 -7.22 16.60
C ALA A 194 10.22 -8.57 17.03
N ASP A 195 10.74 -9.24 18.07
CA ASP A 195 10.40 -10.64 18.38
C ASP A 195 8.89 -10.84 18.60
N VAL A 196 8.24 -9.94 19.36
CA VAL A 196 6.80 -10.03 19.62
C VAL A 196 5.98 -9.89 18.35
N LEU A 197 6.36 -8.97 17.44
CA LEU A 197 5.66 -8.75 16.18
C LEU A 197 5.80 -9.96 15.25
N VAL A 198 7.01 -10.52 15.17
CA VAL A 198 7.29 -11.71 14.35
C VAL A 198 6.57 -12.92 14.91
N ALA A 199 6.62 -13.16 16.23
CA ALA A 199 5.93 -14.27 16.87
C ALA A 199 4.40 -14.20 16.66
N GLN A 200 3.81 -13.01 16.78
CA GLN A 200 2.39 -12.80 16.48
C GLN A 200 2.05 -13.07 15.01
N ALA A 201 2.91 -12.67 14.09
CA ALA A 201 2.72 -12.96 12.67
C ALA A 201 2.82 -14.46 12.37
N VAL A 202 3.82 -15.15 12.92
CA VAL A 202 3.97 -16.61 12.81
C VAL A 202 2.72 -17.32 13.36
N ALA A 203 2.27 -16.96 14.57
CA ALA A 203 1.11 -17.57 15.19
C ALA A 203 -0.20 -17.33 14.42
N ARG A 204 -0.40 -16.13 13.86
CA ARG A 204 -1.64 -15.77 13.15
C ARG A 204 -1.66 -16.25 11.70
N LEU A 205 -0.51 -16.30 11.02
CA LEU A 205 -0.41 -16.57 9.58
C LEU A 205 0.10 -17.98 9.25
N GLY A 206 0.72 -18.67 10.21
CA GLY A 206 1.39 -19.95 9.99
C GLY A 206 2.68 -19.85 9.16
N TYR A 207 3.32 -18.67 9.13
CA TYR A 207 4.55 -18.46 8.34
C TYR A 207 5.77 -19.05 9.06
N GLY A 208 6.77 -19.45 8.29
CA GLY A 208 8.10 -19.76 8.82
C GLY A 208 8.88 -18.50 9.22
N VAL A 209 10.00 -18.68 9.93
CA VAL A 209 10.92 -17.59 10.30
C VAL A 209 12.36 -18.05 10.13
N VAL A 210 13.21 -17.20 9.54
CA VAL A 210 14.66 -17.43 9.37
C VAL A 210 15.47 -16.16 9.65
#